data_AF-A0A2T2YFP0-F1
#
_entry.id   AF-A0A2T2YFP0-F1
#
_cell.length_a   1.000
_cell.length_b   1.000
_cell.length_c   1.000
_cell.angle_alpha   90.00
_cell.angle_beta   90.00
_cell.angle_gamma   90.00
#
_symmetry.space_group_name_H-M   'P 1'
#
loop_
_entity.id
_entity.type
_entity.pdbx_description
1 polymer ?
#
loop_
_entity_poly.entity_id
_entity_poly.type
_entity_poly.pdbx_seq_one_letter_code
_entity_poly.pdbx_strand_id
1 'polypeptide(L)'
;MRVTLFLLILFWLGCTKSYAQTIDGIAFKDLEYLEIVGKAKSLSPKQFIGIEYGQEKTSLLYPYKNTKIKDAEGNVLEFNYMIEALNFMVRNGFEFVQAYTSIEDEQSVYHYLLKKKKQD
;
A
#
# COMPACT_ATOMS: atom_id res chain seq x y z
N MET A 1 -24.60 -28.84 -30.65
CA MET A 1 -24.74 -27.37 -30.68
C MET A 1 -25.13 -26.77 -29.33
N ARG A 2 -26.17 -27.28 -28.62
CA ARG A 2 -26.60 -26.75 -27.31
C ARG A 2 -25.53 -26.82 -26.19
N VAL A 3 -24.81 -27.94 -26.07
CA VAL A 3 -23.77 -28.12 -25.03
C VAL A 3 -22.49 -27.33 -25.36
N THR A 4 -22.15 -27.26 -26.64
CA THR A 4 -20.98 -26.51 -27.13
C THR A 4 -21.11 -25.00 -26.87
N LEU A 5 -22.33 -24.45 -26.99
CA LEU A 5 -22.62 -23.05 -26.68
C LEU A 5 -22.49 -22.75 -25.17
N PHE A 6 -22.88 -23.71 -24.33
CA PHE A 6 -22.80 -23.59 -22.87
C PHE A 6 -21.34 -23.56 -22.37
N LEU A 7 -20.47 -24.36 -22.98
CA LEU A 7 -19.03 -24.40 -22.65
C LEU A 7 -18.29 -23.12 -23.06
N LEU A 8 -18.69 -22.48 -24.16
CA LEU A 8 -18.13 -21.19 -24.60
C LEU A 8 -18.49 -20.04 -23.64
N ILE A 9 -19.69 -20.06 -23.05
CA ILE A 9 -20.12 -19.07 -22.05
C ILE A 9 -19.35 -19.23 -20.74
N LEU A 10 -19.14 -20.47 -20.28
CA LEU A 10 -18.33 -20.79 -19.10
C LEU A 10 -16.85 -20.38 -19.26
N PHE A 11 -16.30 -20.51 -20.47
CA PHE A 11 -14.92 -20.10 -20.75
C PHE A 11 -14.75 -18.56 -20.73
N TRP A 12 -15.78 -17.81 -21.12
CA TRP A 12 -15.74 -16.34 -21.11
C TRP A 12 -15.89 -15.74 -19.70
N LEU A 13 -16.57 -16.44 -18.78
CA LEU A 13 -16.70 -16.07 -17.36
C LEU A 13 -15.40 -16.28 -16.55
N GLY A 14 -14.43 -17.04 -17.07
CA GLY A 14 -13.21 -17.42 -16.33
C GLY A 14 -12.09 -16.37 -16.33
N CYS A 15 -12.12 -15.39 -17.23
CA CYS A 15 -11.06 -14.38 -17.35
C CYS A 15 -11.38 -13.12 -16.55
N THR A 16 -11.55 -13.23 -15.23
CA THR A 16 -11.43 -12.05 -14.39
C THR A 16 -9.95 -11.73 -14.23
N LYS A 17 -9.56 -10.50 -14.57
CA LYS A 17 -8.19 -10.04 -14.32
C LYS A 17 -8.02 -9.91 -12.81
N SER A 18 -7.38 -10.89 -12.18
CA SER A 18 -6.93 -10.76 -10.79
C SER A 18 -5.69 -9.88 -10.79
N TYR A 19 -5.86 -8.60 -10.50
CA TYR A 19 -4.75 -7.71 -10.21
C TYR A 19 -4.46 -7.78 -8.73
N ALA A 20 -3.22 -8.13 -8.37
CA ALA A 20 -2.74 -7.98 -7.01
C ALA A 20 -2.38 -6.50 -6.77
N GLN A 21 -2.59 -6.00 -5.55
CA GLN A 21 -2.14 -4.67 -5.16
C GLN A 21 -0.62 -4.61 -5.25
N THR A 22 -0.12 -3.49 -5.76
CA THR A 22 1.31 -3.26 -5.94
C THR A 22 1.76 -1.97 -5.29
N ILE A 23 3.00 -1.97 -4.81
CA ILE A 23 3.73 -0.79 -4.37
C ILE A 23 4.92 -0.66 -5.30
N ASP A 24 4.96 0.42 -6.08
CA ASP A 24 6.01 0.64 -7.09
C ASP A 24 6.24 -0.58 -8.04
N GLY A 25 5.18 -1.36 -8.31
CA GLY A 25 5.23 -2.56 -9.16
C GLY A 25 5.58 -3.86 -8.43
N ILE A 26 5.93 -3.81 -7.15
CA ILE A 26 6.14 -4.99 -6.30
C ILE A 26 4.79 -5.45 -5.74
N ALA A 27 4.46 -6.74 -5.88
CA ALA A 27 3.22 -7.26 -5.33
C ALA A 27 3.31 -7.32 -3.80
N PHE A 28 2.21 -7.00 -3.12
CA PHE A 28 2.18 -6.96 -1.64
C PHE A 28 2.56 -8.29 -0.96
N LYS A 29 2.37 -9.41 -1.65
CA LYS A 29 2.76 -10.75 -1.17
C LYS A 29 4.28 -10.94 -1.07
N ASP A 30 5.05 -10.15 -1.80
CA ASP A 30 6.51 -10.27 -1.89
C ASP A 30 7.22 -9.34 -0.88
N LEU A 31 6.45 -8.61 -0.05
CA LEU A 31 6.95 -7.76 1.03
C LEU A 31 6.81 -8.48 2.37
N GLU A 32 7.84 -8.39 3.22
CA GLU A 32 7.80 -8.96 4.57
C GLU A 32 7.45 -7.91 5.64
N TYR A 33 8.05 -6.73 5.55
CA TYR A 33 7.83 -5.60 6.46
C TYR A 33 7.68 -4.30 5.67
N LEU A 34 6.94 -3.36 6.26
CA LEU A 34 6.89 -1.97 5.79
C LEU A 34 6.58 -1.03 6.95
N GLU A 35 6.92 0.23 6.77
CA GLU A 35 6.57 1.33 7.66
C GLU A 35 5.64 2.32 6.95
N ILE A 36 4.57 2.71 7.64
CA ILE A 36 3.78 3.88 7.27
C ILE A 36 4.41 5.08 7.97
N VAL A 37 4.88 6.05 7.17
CA VAL A 37 5.54 7.26 7.66
C VAL A 37 4.60 8.45 7.46
N GLY A 38 4.26 9.14 8.55
CA GLY A 38 3.41 10.32 8.56
C GLY A 38 4.16 11.58 8.97
N LYS A 39 4.04 12.65 8.18
CA LYS A 39 4.51 14.01 8.54
C LYS A 39 3.36 15.00 8.45
N ALA A 40 3.30 15.98 9.35
CA ALA A 40 2.32 17.05 9.24
C ALA A 40 2.56 17.88 7.97
N LYS A 41 1.51 18.26 7.24
CA LYS A 41 1.63 19.25 6.16
C LYS A 41 1.67 20.64 6.79
N SER A 42 2.61 21.48 6.37
CA SER A 42 2.59 22.90 6.76
C SER A 42 1.27 23.52 6.29
N LEU A 43 0.54 24.16 7.21
CA LEU A 43 -0.73 24.86 6.97
C LEU A 43 -1.96 23.99 6.63
N SER A 44 -1.93 22.67 6.85
CA SER A 44 -3.10 21.80 6.63
C SER A 44 -3.28 20.76 7.73
N PRO A 45 -4.52 20.37 8.11
CA PRO A 45 -4.73 19.26 9.02
C PRO A 45 -4.38 17.89 8.41
N LYS A 46 -4.11 17.84 7.09
CA LYS A 46 -3.73 16.62 6.37
C LYS A 46 -2.28 16.23 6.67
N GLN A 47 -1.99 14.95 6.52
CA GLN A 47 -0.63 14.42 6.67
C GLN A 47 -0.02 14.09 5.30
N PHE A 48 1.29 14.30 5.15
CA PHE A 48 2.06 13.57 4.14
C PHE A 48 2.21 12.14 4.64
N ILE A 49 1.83 11.18 3.81
CA ILE A 49 1.88 9.76 4.15
C ILE A 49 2.70 9.07 3.08
N GLY A 50 3.78 8.43 3.50
CA GLY A 50 4.63 7.59 2.66
C GLY A 50 4.68 6.18 3.20
N ILE A 51 5.03 5.23 2.32
CA ILE A 51 5.31 3.86 2.71
C ILE A 51 6.78 3.57 2.43
N GLU A 52 7.47 3.06 3.44
CA GLU A 52 8.86 2.62 3.39
C GLU A 52 8.91 1.10 3.54
N TYR A 53 9.60 0.42 2.64
CA TYR A 53 9.70 -1.05 2.61
C TYR A 53 11.11 -1.52 2.24
N GLY A 54 12.10 -0.64 2.35
CA GLY A 54 13.50 -0.83 1.98
C GLY A 54 13.86 -0.28 0.60
N GLN A 55 13.03 0.58 0.00
CA GLN A 55 13.29 1.09 -1.34
C GLN A 55 14.44 2.10 -1.39
N GLU A 56 15.17 2.15 -2.51
CA GLU A 56 16.17 3.20 -2.72
C GLU A 56 15.52 4.59 -2.70
N LYS A 57 16.06 5.47 -1.87
CA LYS A 57 15.56 6.84 -1.71
C LYS A 57 15.86 7.65 -2.97
N THR A 58 14.86 7.81 -3.83
CA THR A 58 15.00 8.53 -5.10
C THR A 58 15.02 10.05 -4.96
N SER A 59 14.68 10.60 -3.78
CA SER A 59 14.68 12.04 -3.52
C SER A 59 15.22 12.37 -2.13
N LEU A 60 16.17 13.31 -2.07
CA LEU A 60 16.72 13.84 -0.81
C LEU A 60 15.69 14.64 -0.01
N LEU A 61 14.74 15.30 -0.67
CA LEU A 61 13.74 16.16 -0.01
C LEU A 61 12.50 15.39 0.44
N TYR A 62 12.17 14.29 -0.23
CA TYR A 62 10.97 13.53 0.05
C TYR A 62 11.15 12.03 -0.27
N PRO A 63 11.94 11.30 0.53
CA PRO A 63 12.32 9.92 0.21
C PRO A 63 11.13 8.97 0.05
N TYR A 64 10.00 9.27 0.71
CA TYR A 64 8.81 8.40 0.76
C TYR A 64 7.59 8.96 0.01
N LYS A 65 7.69 10.15 -0.61
CA LYS A 65 6.54 10.84 -1.26
C LYS A 65 6.18 10.23 -2.61
N ASN A 66 7.07 9.47 -3.21
CA ASN A 66 6.88 8.92 -4.54
C ASN A 66 6.40 7.46 -4.55
N THR A 67 6.14 6.88 -3.39
CA THR A 67 5.63 5.52 -3.29
C THR A 67 4.24 5.44 -3.91
N LYS A 68 4.14 4.82 -5.10
CA LYS A 68 2.87 4.69 -5.83
C LYS A 68 2.24 3.36 -5.45
N ILE A 69 1.31 3.43 -4.51
CA ILE A 69 0.43 2.30 -4.22
C ILE A 69 -0.69 2.32 -5.23
N LYS A 70 -0.93 1.17 -5.87
CA LYS A 70 -2.05 0.99 -6.79
C LYS A 70 -3.07 0.01 -6.24
N ASP A 71 -4.34 0.36 -6.40
CA ASP A 71 -5.45 -0.58 -6.17
C ASP A 71 -5.50 -1.68 -7.25
N ALA A 72 -6.50 -2.56 -7.16
CA ALA A 72 -6.66 -3.65 -8.12
C ALA A 72 -7.03 -3.13 -9.53
N GLU A 73 -7.58 -1.93 -9.62
CA GLU A 73 -7.96 -1.27 -10.85
C GLU A 73 -6.79 -0.49 -11.49
N GLY A 74 -5.66 -0.36 -10.77
CA GLY A 74 -4.45 0.33 -11.20
C GLY A 74 -4.42 1.82 -10.87
N ASN A 75 -5.40 2.33 -10.12
CA ASN A 75 -5.45 3.73 -9.69
C ASN A 75 -4.44 3.97 -8.57
N VAL A 76 -3.78 5.12 -8.60
CA VAL A 76 -2.88 5.54 -7.53
C VAL A 76 -3.71 5.94 -6.31
N LEU A 77 -3.39 5.35 -5.16
CA LEU A 77 -4.03 5.66 -3.88
C LEU A 77 -3.29 6.79 -3.17
N GLU A 78 -4.05 7.78 -2.69
CA GLU A 78 -3.57 8.82 -1.78
C GLU A 78 -4.29 8.71 -0.43
N PHE A 79 -3.53 8.76 0.66
CA PHE A 79 -4.08 8.77 2.01
C PHE A 79 -4.01 10.19 2.59
N ASN A 80 -5.06 10.62 3.29
CA ASN A 80 -5.07 11.90 4.01
C ASN A 80 -4.65 11.74 5.48
N TYR A 81 -4.90 10.57 6.07
CA TYR A 81 -4.61 10.26 7.48
C TYR A 81 -3.92 8.90 7.62
N MET A 82 -2.97 8.78 8.55
CA MET A 82 -2.22 7.53 8.74
C MET A 82 -3.11 6.31 9.03
N ILE A 83 -4.26 6.54 9.68
CA ILE A 83 -5.22 5.47 9.97
C ILE A 83 -5.88 4.92 8.69
N GLU A 84 -6.03 5.73 7.64
CA GLU A 84 -6.52 5.27 6.34
C GLU A 84 -5.52 4.29 5.70
N ALA A 85 -4.24 4.65 5.75
CA ALA A 85 -3.15 3.79 5.27
C ALA A 85 -3.06 2.50 6.09
N LEU A 86 -3.18 2.58 7.42
CA LEU A 86 -3.17 1.40 8.29
C LEU A 86 -4.34 0.45 7.97
N ASN A 87 -5.55 0.98 7.88
CA ASN A 87 -6.74 0.20 7.53
C ASN A 87 -6.59 -0.44 6.15
N PHE A 88 -6.02 0.28 5.18
CA PHE A 88 -5.74 -0.27 3.87
C PHE A 88 -4.75 -1.43 3.94
N MET A 89 -3.61 -1.27 4.62
CA MET A 89 -2.60 -2.32 4.73
C MET A 89 -3.13 -3.56 5.46
N VAL A 90 -3.90 -3.37 6.54
CA VAL A 90 -4.51 -4.49 7.27
C VAL A 90 -5.49 -5.28 6.40
N ARG A 91 -6.31 -4.61 5.59
CA ARG A 91 -7.19 -5.28 4.62
C ARG A 91 -6.41 -6.06 3.55
N ASN A 92 -5.18 -5.63 3.25
CA ASN A 92 -4.30 -6.30 2.30
C ASN A 92 -3.30 -7.27 2.97
N GLY A 93 -3.66 -7.75 4.17
CA GLY A 93 -2.98 -8.86 4.84
C GLY A 93 -1.66 -8.48 5.48
N PHE A 94 -1.53 -7.24 5.94
CA PHE A 94 -0.51 -6.86 6.90
C PHE A 94 -1.09 -6.87 8.33
N GLU A 95 -0.22 -7.01 9.31
CA GLU A 95 -0.49 -6.89 10.74
C GLU A 95 0.31 -5.73 11.33
N PHE A 96 -0.31 -5.02 12.27
CA PHE A 96 0.36 -3.96 13.01
C PHE A 96 1.34 -4.56 14.01
N VAL A 97 2.55 -4.01 14.07
CA VAL A 97 3.61 -4.44 14.99
C VAL A 97 3.80 -3.41 16.10
N GLN A 98 4.09 -2.16 15.74
CA GLN A 98 4.33 -1.09 16.70
C GLN A 98 4.14 0.30 16.09
N ALA A 99 4.02 1.30 16.95
CA ALA A 99 4.00 2.72 16.60
C ALA A 99 5.02 3.49 17.43
N TYR A 100 5.71 4.45 16.80
CA TYR A 100 6.66 5.32 17.48
C TYR A 100 6.78 6.68 16.76
N THR A 101 7.48 7.62 17.41
CA THR A 101 7.74 8.96 16.87
C THR A 101 9.24 9.20 16.80
N SER A 102 9.69 9.85 15.74
CA SER A 102 11.05 10.41 15.62
C SER A 102 10.99 11.90 15.32
N ILE A 103 12.14 12.56 15.35
CA ILE A 103 12.28 13.96 14.93
C ILE A 103 13.19 13.97 13.69
N GLU A 104 12.70 14.55 12.60
CA GLU A 104 13.48 14.83 11.38
C GLU A 104 13.27 16.30 11.04
N ASP A 105 14.36 17.04 10.81
CA ASP A 105 14.32 18.47 10.46
C ASP A 105 13.43 19.31 11.40
N GLU A 106 13.57 19.08 12.72
CA GLU A 106 12.77 19.74 13.78
C GLU A 106 11.26 19.44 13.74
N GLN A 107 10.83 18.47 12.92
CA GLN A 107 9.43 18.04 12.81
C GLN A 107 9.23 16.64 13.39
N SER A 108 8.13 16.45 14.11
CA SER A 108 7.69 15.13 14.55
C SER A 108 7.28 14.27 13.34
N VAL A 109 7.88 13.09 13.24
CA VAL A 109 7.56 12.07 12.24
C VAL A 109 6.95 10.87 12.96
N TYR A 110 5.82 10.41 12.47
CA TYR A 110 5.06 9.32 13.06
C TYR A 110 5.25 8.06 12.22
N HIS A 111 5.49 6.92 12.88
CA HIS A 111 5.82 5.66 12.21
C HIS A 111 4.93 4.55 12.71
N TYR A 112 4.33 3.78 11.78
CA TYR A 112 3.69 2.49 12.08
C TYR A 112 4.45 1.39 11.38
N LEU A 113 5.06 0.48 12.14
CA LEU A 113 5.68 -0.73 11.60
C LEU A 113 4.63 -1.81 11.42
N LEU A 114 4.59 -2.38 10.22
CA LEU A 114 3.71 -3.46 9.84
C LEU A 114 4.52 -4.64 9.31
N LYS A 115 3.95 -5.83 9.49
CA LYS A 115 4.49 -7.10 8.99
C LYS A 115 3.46 -7.77 8.08
N LYS A 116 3.90 -8.51 7.08
CA LYS A 116 3.01 -9.35 6.28
C LYS A 116 2.51 -10.51 7.12
N LYS A 117 1.18 -10.70 7.19
CA LYS A 117 0.59 -11.89 7.81
C LYS A 117 1.05 -13.12 7.03
N LYS A 118 1.60 -14.10 7.74
CA LYS A 118 1.81 -15.44 7.17
C LYS A 118 0.43 -16.04 6.89
N GLN A 119 0.23 -16.54 5.67
CA GLN A 119 -0.93 -17.39 5.38
C GLN A 119 -0.56 -18.79 5.89
N ASP A 120 -1.22 -19.21 6.96
CA ASP A 120 -1.19 -20.60 7.43
C ASP A 120 -1.98 -21.51 6.49
#